data_AF-A0A935CBI7-F1
#
_entry.id   AF-A0A935CBI7-F1
#
_cell.length_a   1.000
_cell.length_b   1.000
_cell.length_c   1.000
_cell.angle_alpha   90.00
_cell.angle_beta   90.00
_cell.angle_gamma   90.00
#
_symmetry.space_group_name_H-M   'P 1'
#
loop_
_entity.id
_entity.type
_entity.pdbx_description
1 polymer ?
#
loop_
_entity_poly.entity_id
_entity_poly.type
_entity_poly.pdbx_seq_one_letter_code
_entity_poly.pdbx_strand_id
1 'polypeptide(L)'
;MQYSITLFFIFFSLSVFSQITQPLRYEIEIDDFYDPYFIVSAEEKGIFIFKEMPKESTFKENVWEIIRLDTLLQEVDRQEIIIDKKFNFKGYDYQKGRFVMLFQEGRDYAEDLLFISFMADEFHIQTYIYDNLVPINLTEFEMKNDAVVFGGNVNTRAALMMYNFTAERGVVLPGFYNDRSSLLQIVTKSDDEWVRIITSERRYDKSYGITVRAYSTQGELMFTQNIDGEENISLTDGRIVDSSKGGDLLAGTYSTKRRRETSRGLYIADLSDPDEKEINFYNYADLDNFFNYMREKRKDRIKKRIARKKIKGKKLRFSYRLYVQDIVKQKDQNILIGEGYYPTYTNSSSGFMPYSTDAFMTRNSAQVFDGYKYTHAVLMGFNDEGKLLWDNSFEINDLKSFQLEKHIHLAFTEDQIIMLYLFKQQLKVKVIKGQEIVEGKFSEDLKLLYDDDEVKANNDELEGLENWYDNTFFAYGVNRVKNLRDNNIELNRKVFFINKIVVK
;
A
#
# COMPACT_ATOMS: atom_id res chain seq x y z
N MET A 1 7.19 38.79 63.40
CA MET A 1 7.97 38.18 62.30
C MET A 1 7.07 37.18 61.60
N GLN A 2 6.50 37.57 60.48
CA GLN A 2 5.56 36.78 59.69
C GLN A 2 6.36 36.21 58.51
N TYR A 3 6.64 34.91 58.54
CA TYR A 3 7.38 34.24 57.48
C TYR A 3 6.39 33.89 56.35
N SER A 4 6.46 34.63 55.24
CA SER A 4 5.83 34.24 53.98
C SER A 4 6.60 33.07 53.38
N ILE A 5 5.95 31.91 53.29
CA ILE A 5 6.43 30.76 52.55
C ILE A 5 5.98 30.94 51.09
N THR A 6 6.90 31.34 50.23
CA THR A 6 6.69 31.41 48.78
C THR A 6 6.76 30.00 48.21
N LEU A 7 5.61 29.44 47.82
CA LEU A 7 5.52 28.14 47.16
C LEU A 7 6.00 28.28 45.71
N PHE A 8 7.18 27.74 45.41
CA PHE A 8 7.75 27.72 44.06
C PHE A 8 7.09 26.57 43.26
N PHE A 9 6.14 26.90 42.39
CA PHE A 9 5.57 25.95 41.43
C PHE A 9 6.64 25.64 40.37
N ILE A 10 7.34 24.52 40.54
CA ILE A 10 8.19 23.95 39.50
C ILE A 10 7.24 23.35 38.45
N PHE A 11 7.04 24.09 37.36
CA PHE A 11 6.47 23.54 36.13
C PHE A 11 7.49 22.53 35.57
N PHE A 12 7.33 21.25 35.93
CA PHE A 12 7.89 20.18 35.13
C PHE A 12 7.14 20.18 33.80
N SER A 13 7.75 20.78 32.77
CA SER A 13 7.45 20.42 31.40
C SER A 13 7.90 18.97 31.23
N LEU A 14 6.99 18.02 31.46
CA LEU A 14 7.14 16.69 30.93
C LEU A 14 7.16 16.86 29.41
N SER A 15 8.37 16.90 28.84
CA SER A 15 8.52 16.70 27.41
C SER A 15 7.84 15.36 27.12
N VAL A 16 6.83 15.38 26.27
CA VAL A 16 6.21 14.18 25.72
C VAL A 16 7.30 13.55 24.85
N PHE A 17 8.20 12.79 25.49
CA PHE A 17 9.35 12.19 24.86
C PHE A 17 8.87 11.09 23.93
N SER A 18 9.11 11.33 22.64
CA SER A 18 8.92 10.52 21.44
C SER A 18 7.88 9.40 21.51
N GLN A 19 6.78 9.60 20.79
CA GLN A 19 5.82 8.55 20.45
C GLN A 19 6.45 7.43 19.61
N ILE A 20 7.70 7.58 19.14
CA ILE A 20 8.33 6.64 18.22
C ILE A 20 9.63 6.12 18.83
N THR A 21 9.77 4.80 18.86
CA THR A 21 11.00 4.16 19.30
C THR A 21 11.51 3.21 18.23
N GLN A 22 12.83 3.13 18.10
CA GLN A 22 13.50 2.22 17.17
C GLN A 22 14.36 1.26 18.00
N PRO A 23 13.77 0.20 18.58
CA PRO A 23 14.45 -0.60 19.60
C PRO A 23 15.45 -1.60 19.03
N LEU A 24 15.28 -2.04 17.79
CA LEU A 24 16.01 -3.18 17.23
C LEU A 24 16.29 -2.97 15.75
N ARG A 25 17.46 -3.43 15.30
CA ARG A 25 17.86 -3.44 13.89
C ARG A 25 18.61 -4.73 13.59
N TYR A 26 18.30 -5.32 12.45
CA TYR A 26 18.96 -6.49 11.89
C TYR A 26 19.66 -6.09 10.58
N GLU A 27 20.87 -6.58 10.36
CA GLU A 27 21.67 -6.30 9.16
C GLU A 27 22.23 -7.60 8.57
N ILE A 28 22.16 -7.73 7.25
CA ILE A 28 22.89 -8.74 6.46
C ILE A 28 23.88 -8.00 5.58
N GLU A 29 25.16 -8.37 5.64
CA GLU A 29 26.16 -7.87 4.70
C GLU A 29 25.92 -8.42 3.30
N ILE A 30 25.98 -7.55 2.30
CA ILE A 30 25.65 -7.86 0.91
C ILE A 30 26.72 -7.36 -0.05
N ASP A 31 26.88 -8.07 -1.16
CA ASP A 31 27.77 -7.68 -2.25
C ASP A 31 27.26 -6.42 -2.99
N ASP A 32 28.16 -5.79 -3.76
CA ASP A 32 27.79 -4.65 -4.61
C ASP A 32 26.74 -5.02 -5.67
N PHE A 33 26.85 -6.23 -6.22
CA PHE A 33 25.86 -6.84 -7.10
C PHE A 33 25.04 -7.83 -6.26
N TYR A 34 23.87 -7.39 -5.81
CA TYR A 34 22.97 -8.22 -5.01
C TYR A 34 21.55 -8.13 -5.57
N ASP A 35 20.84 -9.23 -5.49
CA ASP A 35 19.41 -9.27 -5.75
C ASP A 35 18.65 -8.82 -4.49
N PRO A 36 17.66 -7.91 -4.61
CA PRO A 36 16.87 -7.44 -3.48
C PRO A 36 16.18 -8.59 -2.74
N TYR A 37 16.08 -8.48 -1.42
CA TYR A 37 15.26 -9.37 -0.62
C TYR A 37 13.79 -8.99 -0.71
N PHE A 38 12.93 -10.00 -0.77
CA PHE A 38 11.52 -9.86 -0.45
C PHE A 38 11.33 -9.97 1.06
N ILE A 39 10.39 -9.20 1.60
CA ILE A 39 10.14 -9.12 3.04
C ILE A 39 8.65 -9.28 3.27
N VAL A 40 8.27 -10.15 4.20
CA VAL A 40 6.88 -10.48 4.50
C VAL A 40 6.63 -10.32 5.98
N SER A 41 5.65 -9.50 6.32
CA SER A 41 5.14 -9.46 7.69
C SER A 41 4.42 -10.78 8.00
N ALA A 42 4.90 -11.51 8.99
CA ALA A 42 4.24 -12.70 9.52
C ALA A 42 3.48 -12.40 10.83
N GLU A 43 3.09 -11.14 11.04
CA GLU A 43 2.42 -10.67 12.26
C GLU A 43 3.23 -11.06 13.52
N GLU A 44 2.59 -11.68 14.52
CA GLU A 44 3.23 -12.16 15.75
C GLU A 44 4.25 -13.29 15.51
N LYS A 45 4.24 -13.95 14.34
CA LYS A 45 5.22 -14.98 13.98
C LYS A 45 6.55 -14.41 13.47
N GLY A 46 6.62 -13.09 13.31
CA GLY A 46 7.84 -12.38 12.99
C GLY A 46 7.89 -11.86 11.56
N ILE A 47 9.04 -11.96 10.89
CA ILE A 47 9.25 -11.51 9.50
C ILE A 47 9.90 -12.65 8.71
N PHE A 48 9.39 -12.93 7.51
CA PHE A 48 10.12 -13.74 6.54
C PHE A 48 10.89 -12.84 5.58
N ILE A 49 12.12 -13.22 5.27
CA ILE A 49 12.98 -12.55 4.29
C ILE A 49 13.44 -13.63 3.33
N PHE A 50 13.31 -13.41 2.02
CA PHE A 50 13.71 -14.43 1.05
C PHE A 50 14.21 -13.84 -0.26
N LYS A 51 15.00 -14.62 -0.99
CA LYS A 51 15.50 -14.28 -2.32
C LYS A 51 15.98 -15.51 -3.10
N GLU A 52 16.17 -15.34 -4.41
CA GLU A 52 16.93 -16.30 -5.22
C GLU A 52 18.43 -16.23 -4.83
N MET A 53 19.11 -17.37 -4.92
CA MET A 53 20.52 -17.56 -4.60
C MET A 53 21.26 -17.98 -5.89
N PRO A 54 21.69 -17.02 -6.74
CA PRO A 54 22.17 -17.35 -8.08
C PRO A 54 23.51 -18.09 -8.09
N LYS A 55 24.36 -17.95 -7.06
CA LYS A 55 25.67 -18.63 -6.98
C LYS A 55 25.50 -20.12 -6.65
N GLU A 56 24.40 -20.46 -5.98
CA GLU A 56 24.01 -21.77 -5.51
C GLU A 56 23.12 -22.50 -6.54
N SER A 57 22.53 -21.74 -7.47
CA SER A 57 21.66 -22.24 -8.54
C SER A 57 22.44 -22.96 -9.64
N THR A 58 21.80 -23.95 -10.28
CA THR A 58 22.34 -24.70 -11.42
C THR A 58 21.68 -24.29 -12.73
N PHE A 59 22.06 -24.95 -13.84
CA PHE A 59 21.41 -24.72 -15.13
C PHE A 59 19.92 -25.15 -15.15
N LYS A 60 19.51 -26.08 -14.28
CA LYS A 60 18.15 -26.63 -14.26
C LYS A 60 17.33 -26.19 -13.05
N GLU A 61 17.99 -25.72 -12.00
CA GLU A 61 17.37 -25.49 -10.70
C GLU A 61 17.82 -24.15 -10.12
N ASN A 62 16.86 -23.41 -9.57
CA ASN A 62 17.06 -22.25 -8.73
C ASN A 62 17.04 -22.66 -7.28
N VAL A 63 18.03 -22.18 -6.53
CA VAL A 63 18.01 -22.22 -5.07
C VAL A 63 17.43 -20.91 -4.56
N TRP A 64 16.49 -21.00 -3.65
CA TRP A 64 15.91 -19.86 -2.95
C TRP A 64 16.16 -20.03 -1.46
N GLU A 65 16.57 -18.94 -0.82
CA GLU A 65 16.77 -18.89 0.63
C GLU A 65 15.58 -18.18 1.28
N ILE A 66 15.08 -18.74 2.39
CA ILE A 66 14.08 -18.13 3.26
C ILE A 66 14.66 -18.07 4.66
N ILE A 67 14.65 -16.87 5.26
CA ILE A 67 15.10 -16.57 6.62
C ILE A 67 13.87 -16.12 7.40
N ARG A 68 13.65 -16.70 8.59
CA ARG A 68 12.64 -16.20 9.52
C ARG A 68 13.31 -15.46 10.68
N LEU A 69 12.88 -14.23 10.91
CA LEU A 69 13.18 -13.46 12.11
C LEU A 69 11.98 -13.47 13.05
N ASP A 70 12.19 -13.55 14.36
CA ASP A 70 11.14 -13.35 15.35
C ASP A 70 10.78 -11.87 15.54
N THR A 71 9.87 -11.58 16.48
CA THR A 71 9.47 -10.20 16.81
C THR A 71 10.57 -9.37 17.48
N LEU A 72 11.66 -10.00 17.91
CA LEU A 72 12.89 -9.38 18.42
C LEU A 72 13.98 -9.26 17.34
N LEU A 73 13.62 -9.49 16.06
CA LEU A 73 14.54 -9.51 14.93
C LEU A 73 15.71 -10.49 15.10
N GLN A 74 15.49 -11.59 15.84
CA GLN A 74 16.46 -12.68 15.96
C GLN A 74 16.13 -13.76 14.93
N GLU A 75 17.16 -14.27 14.26
CA GLU A 75 17.00 -15.37 13.31
C GLU A 75 16.57 -16.65 14.04
N VAL A 76 15.41 -17.18 13.65
CA VAL A 76 14.84 -18.40 14.22
C VAL A 76 15.23 -19.61 13.37
N ASP A 77 15.11 -19.48 12.06
CA ASP A 77 15.44 -20.52 11.09
C ASP A 77 15.81 -19.93 9.73
N ARG A 78 16.51 -20.75 8.96
CA ARG A 78 16.97 -20.48 7.59
C ARG A 78 16.83 -21.75 6.79
N GLN A 79 16.15 -21.68 5.65
CA GLN A 79 15.80 -22.82 4.81
C GLN A 79 16.12 -22.52 3.35
N GLU A 80 16.51 -23.56 2.64
CA GLU A 80 16.71 -23.51 1.20
C GLU A 80 15.63 -24.34 0.50
N ILE A 81 15.09 -23.80 -0.59
CA ILE A 81 14.15 -24.51 -1.45
C ILE A 81 14.72 -24.56 -2.87
N ILE A 82 14.55 -25.71 -3.52
CA ILE A 82 15.01 -25.96 -4.88
C ILE A 82 13.79 -25.93 -5.79
N ILE A 83 13.85 -25.09 -6.82
CA ILE A 83 12.76 -24.84 -7.77
C ILE A 83 13.29 -25.04 -9.18
N ASP A 84 12.53 -25.72 -10.04
CA ASP A 84 12.91 -25.85 -11.46
C ASP A 84 13.06 -24.46 -12.11
N LYS A 85 14.14 -24.25 -12.87
CA LYS A 85 14.50 -22.98 -13.52
C LYS A 85 13.41 -22.46 -14.47
N LYS A 86 12.48 -23.32 -14.92
CA LYS A 86 11.33 -22.92 -15.74
C LYS A 86 10.35 -22.03 -14.99
N PHE A 87 10.29 -22.14 -13.65
CA PHE A 87 9.41 -21.35 -12.80
C PHE A 87 10.09 -20.06 -12.33
N ASN A 88 9.43 -18.93 -12.59
CA ASN A 88 9.87 -17.60 -12.18
C ASN A 88 8.97 -17.10 -11.06
N PHE A 89 9.56 -16.51 -10.03
CA PHE A 89 8.81 -15.92 -8.92
C PHE A 89 7.91 -14.78 -9.39
N LYS A 90 6.68 -14.72 -8.86
CA LYS A 90 5.68 -13.70 -9.23
C LYS A 90 5.04 -12.99 -8.05
N GLY A 91 4.92 -13.63 -6.90
CA GLY A 91 4.28 -13.02 -5.76
C GLY A 91 4.30 -13.92 -4.54
N TYR A 92 3.80 -13.38 -3.44
CA TYR A 92 3.66 -14.09 -2.19
C TYR A 92 2.46 -13.53 -1.44
N ASP A 93 1.94 -14.30 -0.49
CA ASP A 93 1.01 -13.79 0.51
C ASP A 93 1.15 -14.58 1.82
N TYR A 94 0.76 -13.96 2.92
CA TYR A 94 0.73 -14.54 4.25
C TYR A 94 -0.59 -14.22 4.93
N GLN A 95 -1.27 -15.26 5.42
CA GLN A 95 -2.48 -15.08 6.20
C GLN A 95 -2.65 -16.19 7.25
N LYS A 96 -3.00 -15.81 8.49
CA LYS A 96 -3.35 -16.74 9.58
C LYS A 96 -2.31 -17.86 9.77
N GLY A 97 -1.03 -17.54 9.70
CA GLY A 97 0.06 -18.49 9.90
C GLY A 97 0.48 -19.29 8.67
N ARG A 98 -0.25 -19.23 7.54
CA ARG A 98 0.16 -19.89 6.30
C ARG A 98 0.86 -18.88 5.38
N PHE A 99 2.03 -19.27 4.89
CA PHE A 99 2.74 -18.55 3.84
C PHE A 99 2.57 -19.25 2.50
N VAL A 100 2.43 -18.49 1.42
CA VAL A 100 2.41 -19.00 0.05
C VAL A 100 3.30 -18.16 -0.83
N MET A 101 4.18 -18.81 -1.57
CA MET A 101 4.93 -18.24 -2.67
C MET A 101 4.34 -18.71 -3.99
N LEU A 102 4.24 -17.79 -4.95
CA LEU A 102 3.72 -18.02 -6.28
C LEU A 102 4.85 -17.90 -7.30
N PHE A 103 4.98 -18.93 -8.12
CA PHE A 103 5.85 -18.96 -9.28
C PHE A 103 5.04 -19.31 -10.52
N GLN A 104 5.50 -18.84 -11.69
CA GLN A 104 4.88 -19.19 -12.97
C GLN A 104 5.90 -19.76 -13.95
N GLU A 105 5.46 -20.71 -14.76
CA GLU A 105 6.18 -21.11 -15.96
C GLU A 105 5.92 -20.09 -17.09
N GLY A 106 6.97 -19.71 -17.81
CA GLY A 106 6.92 -18.65 -18.80
C GLY A 106 7.19 -17.26 -18.23
N ARG A 107 7.66 -16.34 -19.08
CA ARG A 107 8.13 -15.01 -18.64
C ARG A 107 7.01 -13.98 -18.51
N ASP A 108 6.24 -13.84 -19.59
CA ASP A 108 5.22 -12.80 -19.75
C ASP A 108 3.81 -13.33 -19.49
N TYR A 109 3.57 -14.60 -19.83
CA TYR A 109 2.31 -15.29 -19.59
C TYR A 109 2.61 -16.53 -18.76
N ALA A 110 1.80 -16.75 -17.72
CA ALA A 110 1.83 -17.96 -16.91
C ALA A 110 1.22 -19.11 -17.70
N GLU A 111 2.05 -20.06 -18.13
CA GLU A 111 1.59 -21.33 -18.70
C GLU A 111 1.04 -22.20 -17.57
N ASP A 112 1.89 -22.63 -16.65
CA ASP A 112 1.49 -23.29 -15.40
C ASP A 112 1.91 -22.43 -14.20
N LEU A 113 1.27 -22.67 -13.06
CA LEU A 113 1.61 -22.03 -11.79
C LEU A 113 2.12 -23.07 -10.80
N LEU A 114 3.08 -22.64 -9.99
CA LEU A 114 3.63 -23.40 -8.88
C LEU A 114 3.41 -22.60 -7.60
N PHE A 115 2.69 -23.20 -6.66
CA PHE A 115 2.53 -22.68 -5.31
C PHE A 115 3.43 -23.47 -4.36
N ILE A 116 4.23 -22.75 -3.57
CA ILE A 116 4.98 -23.33 -2.45
C ILE A 116 4.35 -22.77 -1.18
N SER A 117 3.85 -23.64 -0.32
CA SER A 117 3.15 -23.24 0.91
C SER A 117 3.68 -23.97 2.13
N PHE A 118 3.71 -23.28 3.27
CA PHE A 118 4.01 -23.88 4.57
C PHE A 118 3.32 -23.10 5.69
N MET A 119 3.16 -23.77 6.84
CA MET A 119 2.75 -23.12 8.09
C MET A 119 3.98 -22.53 8.78
N ALA A 120 3.90 -21.29 9.25
CA ALA A 120 5.00 -20.55 9.87
C ALA A 120 5.56 -21.21 11.14
N ASP A 121 4.78 -22.08 11.79
CA ASP A 121 5.19 -22.77 13.03
C ASP A 121 5.94 -24.09 12.77
N GLU A 122 5.69 -24.76 11.65
CA GLU A 122 6.19 -26.11 11.39
C GLU A 122 7.17 -26.15 10.20
N PHE A 123 7.21 -25.09 9.39
CA PHE A 123 8.00 -24.99 8.14
C PHE A 123 7.95 -26.26 7.27
N HIS A 124 6.82 -26.97 7.29
CA HIS A 124 6.61 -28.13 6.44
C HIS A 124 6.16 -27.67 5.06
N ILE A 125 7.09 -27.74 4.10
CA ILE A 125 6.89 -27.24 2.74
C ILE A 125 6.04 -28.20 1.93
N GLN A 126 4.99 -27.66 1.34
CA GLN A 126 4.10 -28.32 0.41
C GLN A 126 4.12 -27.60 -0.94
N THR A 127 4.10 -28.38 -2.01
CA THR A 127 4.20 -27.87 -3.37
C THR A 127 2.96 -28.28 -4.15
N TYR A 128 2.33 -27.32 -4.82
CA TYR A 128 1.13 -27.52 -5.62
C TYR A 128 1.35 -26.96 -7.02
N ILE A 129 1.00 -27.75 -8.04
CA ILE A 129 1.01 -27.30 -9.43
C ILE A 129 -0.43 -27.04 -9.86
N TYR A 130 -0.63 -25.91 -10.52
CA TYR A 130 -1.88 -25.56 -11.17
C TYR A 130 -1.64 -25.43 -12.66
N ASP A 131 -2.25 -26.35 -13.41
CA ASP A 131 -2.20 -26.34 -14.86
C ASP A 131 -3.18 -25.27 -15.38
N ASN A 132 -2.71 -24.18 -15.99
CA ASN A 132 -3.66 -23.21 -16.54
C ASN A 132 -4.27 -23.75 -17.82
N LEU A 133 -5.59 -23.59 -17.94
CA LEU A 133 -6.30 -23.88 -19.18
C LEU A 133 -5.90 -22.92 -20.32
N VAL A 134 -5.52 -21.69 -19.98
CA VAL A 134 -5.10 -20.65 -20.93
C VAL A 134 -4.00 -19.80 -20.30
N PRO A 135 -2.93 -19.47 -21.05
CA PRO A 135 -1.90 -18.58 -20.53
C PRO A 135 -2.45 -17.23 -20.12
N ILE A 136 -2.07 -16.76 -18.93
CA ILE A 136 -2.56 -15.51 -18.35
C ILE A 136 -1.40 -14.54 -18.07
N ASN A 137 -1.59 -13.27 -18.41
CA ASN A 137 -0.71 -12.23 -17.89
C ASN A 137 -1.14 -11.93 -16.45
N LEU A 138 -0.46 -12.56 -15.51
CA LEU A 138 -0.77 -12.56 -14.09
C LEU A 138 -0.42 -11.20 -13.47
N THR A 139 -1.39 -10.58 -12.81
CA THR A 139 -1.23 -9.26 -12.18
C THR A 139 -1.68 -9.22 -10.72
N GLU A 140 -2.44 -10.22 -10.26
CA GLU A 140 -3.08 -10.23 -8.95
C GLU A 140 -2.88 -11.59 -8.28
N PHE A 141 -2.62 -11.58 -6.97
CA PHE A 141 -2.46 -12.77 -6.15
C PHE A 141 -2.73 -12.42 -4.69
N GLU A 142 -3.74 -13.07 -4.10
CA GLU A 142 -4.16 -12.85 -2.71
C GLU A 142 -4.64 -14.18 -2.09
N MET A 143 -4.46 -14.34 -0.80
CA MET A 143 -4.82 -15.53 -0.03
C MET A 143 -6.06 -15.29 0.83
N LYS A 144 -6.94 -16.30 0.90
CA LYS A 144 -8.02 -16.39 1.89
C LYS A 144 -8.06 -17.78 2.49
N ASN A 145 -7.76 -17.90 3.77
CA ASN A 145 -7.79 -19.16 4.52
C ASN A 145 -6.93 -20.26 3.86
N ASP A 146 -7.57 -21.26 3.23
CA ASP A 146 -6.95 -22.40 2.56
C ASP A 146 -7.00 -22.30 1.04
N ALA A 147 -7.29 -21.11 0.50
CA ALA A 147 -7.33 -20.86 -0.93
C ALA A 147 -6.53 -19.62 -1.31
N VAL A 148 -6.09 -19.58 -2.56
CA VAL A 148 -5.54 -18.39 -3.22
C VAL A 148 -6.45 -17.98 -4.36
N VAL A 149 -6.62 -16.67 -4.52
CA VAL A 149 -7.26 -16.05 -5.67
C VAL A 149 -6.22 -15.29 -6.45
N PHE A 150 -6.21 -15.51 -7.75
CA PHE A 150 -5.21 -14.94 -8.62
C PHE A 150 -5.80 -14.64 -9.98
N GLY A 151 -5.16 -13.74 -10.71
CA GLY A 151 -5.57 -13.49 -12.08
C GLY A 151 -4.96 -12.25 -12.67
N GLY A 152 -5.57 -11.80 -13.76
CA GLY A 152 -5.01 -10.76 -14.60
C GLY A 152 -5.66 -10.78 -15.97
N ASN A 153 -4.87 -10.61 -17.02
CA ASN A 153 -5.42 -10.41 -18.37
C ASN A 153 -5.19 -11.63 -19.27
N VAL A 154 -6.28 -12.14 -19.84
CA VAL A 154 -6.28 -13.13 -20.93
C VAL A 154 -6.89 -12.47 -22.16
N ASN A 155 -6.10 -12.28 -23.23
CA ASN A 155 -6.56 -11.64 -24.46
C ASN A 155 -7.32 -10.32 -24.23
N THR A 156 -6.77 -9.43 -23.39
CA THR A 156 -7.35 -8.13 -22.98
C THR A 156 -8.59 -8.17 -22.08
N ARG A 157 -8.98 -9.35 -21.61
CA ARG A 157 -10.09 -9.55 -20.66
C ARG A 157 -9.57 -9.92 -19.29
N ALA A 158 -10.19 -9.39 -18.25
CA ALA A 158 -9.92 -9.83 -16.89
C ALA A 158 -10.37 -11.29 -16.72
N ALA A 159 -9.49 -12.14 -16.20
CA ALA A 159 -9.78 -13.49 -15.78
C ALA A 159 -9.24 -13.68 -14.36
N LEU A 160 -10.07 -14.27 -13.50
CA LEU A 160 -9.71 -14.59 -12.13
C LEU A 160 -9.96 -16.08 -11.90
N MET A 161 -9.03 -16.70 -11.20
CA MET A 161 -9.04 -18.09 -10.81
C MET A 161 -8.90 -18.17 -9.30
N MET A 162 -9.31 -19.30 -8.76
CA MET A 162 -9.11 -19.65 -7.37
C MET A 162 -8.57 -21.08 -7.29
N TYR A 163 -7.63 -21.31 -6.38
CA TYR A 163 -7.14 -22.64 -6.07
C TYR A 163 -7.28 -22.89 -4.57
N ASN A 164 -7.99 -23.95 -4.21
CA ASN A 164 -8.14 -24.39 -2.83
C ASN A 164 -7.11 -25.51 -2.55
N PHE A 165 -6.24 -25.30 -1.55
CA PHE A 165 -5.17 -26.25 -1.20
C PHE A 165 -5.70 -27.51 -0.52
N THR A 166 -6.79 -27.43 0.25
CA THR A 166 -7.37 -28.58 0.94
C THR A 166 -8.08 -29.53 -0.03
N ALA A 167 -8.81 -28.97 -0.99
CA ALA A 167 -9.51 -29.72 -2.04
C ALA A 167 -8.60 -30.03 -3.25
N GLU A 168 -7.38 -29.48 -3.29
CA GLU A 168 -6.44 -29.52 -4.40
C GLU A 168 -7.11 -29.20 -5.75
N ARG A 169 -7.99 -28.21 -5.74
CA ARG A 169 -8.89 -27.92 -6.87
C ARG A 169 -8.81 -26.48 -7.31
N GLY A 170 -8.58 -26.32 -8.61
CA GLY A 170 -8.65 -25.06 -9.34
C GLY A 170 -10.01 -24.79 -9.96
N VAL A 171 -10.46 -23.55 -9.91
CA VAL A 171 -11.70 -23.09 -10.57
C VAL A 171 -11.52 -21.69 -11.16
N VAL A 172 -12.17 -21.44 -12.29
CA VAL A 172 -12.28 -20.09 -12.88
C VAL A 172 -13.49 -19.40 -12.26
N LEU A 173 -13.30 -18.19 -11.72
CA LEU A 173 -14.39 -17.45 -11.11
C LEU A 173 -15.34 -16.90 -12.19
N PRO A 174 -16.67 -17.14 -12.09
CA PRO A 174 -17.63 -16.63 -13.06
C PRO A 174 -17.79 -15.11 -12.97
N GLY A 175 -18.37 -14.47 -13.99
CA GLY A 175 -18.81 -13.07 -13.90
C GLY A 175 -17.87 -11.99 -14.44
N PHE A 176 -16.69 -12.34 -14.94
CA PHE A 176 -15.70 -11.39 -15.49
C PHE A 176 -15.68 -11.30 -17.03
N TYR A 177 -16.59 -11.99 -17.71
CA TYR A 177 -16.63 -12.11 -19.18
C TYR A 177 -17.04 -10.83 -19.95
N ASN A 178 -17.42 -9.75 -19.26
CA ASN A 178 -17.86 -8.52 -19.91
C ASN A 178 -16.68 -7.58 -20.24
N ASP A 179 -16.48 -7.34 -21.54
CA ASP A 179 -15.47 -6.40 -22.04
C ASP A 179 -15.79 -4.97 -21.57
N ARG A 180 -14.82 -4.37 -20.86
CA ARG A 180 -14.77 -3.01 -20.24
C ARG A 180 -15.01 -2.94 -18.73
N SER A 181 -14.94 -4.06 -18.00
CA SER A 181 -14.70 -4.01 -16.56
C SER A 181 -13.21 -3.79 -16.26
N SER A 182 -12.88 -3.21 -15.12
CA SER A 182 -11.52 -3.18 -14.60
C SER A 182 -11.55 -3.60 -13.15
N LEU A 183 -10.68 -4.51 -12.78
CA LEU A 183 -10.45 -4.88 -11.38
C LEU A 183 -9.98 -3.65 -10.61
N LEU A 184 -10.55 -3.45 -9.42
CA LEU A 184 -10.12 -2.43 -8.47
C LEU A 184 -9.43 -3.04 -7.26
N GLN A 185 -9.97 -4.15 -6.76
CA GLN A 185 -9.46 -4.82 -5.56
C GLN A 185 -9.96 -6.27 -5.47
N ILE A 186 -9.13 -7.12 -4.87
CA ILE A 186 -9.51 -8.41 -4.30
C ILE A 186 -9.47 -8.25 -2.78
N VAL A 187 -10.59 -8.49 -2.10
CA VAL A 187 -10.71 -8.35 -0.64
C VAL A 187 -10.72 -9.74 -0.02
N THR A 188 -9.65 -10.05 0.70
CA THR A 188 -9.49 -11.29 1.46
C THR A 188 -9.37 -11.05 2.97
N LYS A 189 -9.11 -9.80 3.39
CA LYS A 189 -8.97 -9.39 4.80
C LYS A 189 -10.32 -8.94 5.39
N SER A 190 -11.33 -9.79 5.28
CA SER A 190 -12.65 -9.67 5.92
C SER A 190 -12.82 -10.67 7.06
N ASP A 191 -13.72 -10.38 8.00
CA ASP A 191 -14.01 -11.27 9.14
C ASP A 191 -14.68 -12.59 8.71
N ASP A 192 -15.41 -12.59 7.59
CA ASP A 192 -16.06 -13.78 7.04
C ASP A 192 -15.14 -14.65 6.17
N GLU A 193 -15.69 -15.72 5.58
CA GLU A 193 -14.94 -16.65 4.72
C GLU A 193 -14.96 -16.26 3.24
N TRP A 194 -15.60 -15.15 2.88
CA TRP A 194 -15.78 -14.80 1.48
C TRP A 194 -14.58 -14.04 0.93
N VAL A 195 -14.31 -14.28 -0.36
CA VAL A 195 -13.44 -13.42 -1.16
C VAL A 195 -14.31 -12.49 -1.98
N ARG A 196 -14.14 -11.18 -1.82
CA ARG A 196 -14.89 -10.19 -2.59
C ARG A 196 -14.03 -9.62 -3.69
N ILE A 197 -14.56 -9.60 -4.91
CA ILE A 197 -13.93 -8.98 -6.07
C ILE A 197 -14.67 -7.69 -6.40
N ILE A 198 -13.94 -6.57 -6.39
CA ILE A 198 -14.47 -5.26 -6.69
C ILE A 198 -14.03 -4.87 -8.10
N THR A 199 -15.00 -4.59 -8.97
CA THR A 199 -14.74 -4.14 -10.35
C THR A 199 -15.43 -2.81 -10.63
N SER A 200 -14.77 -1.93 -11.39
CA SER A 200 -15.42 -0.78 -12.01
C SER A 200 -15.97 -1.15 -13.38
N GLU A 201 -17.24 -0.84 -13.62
CA GLU A 201 -17.93 -1.19 -14.86
C GLU A 201 -18.54 0.05 -15.52
N ARG A 202 -18.35 0.18 -16.83
CA ARG A 202 -18.96 1.27 -17.60
C ARG A 202 -20.43 0.94 -17.91
N ARG A 203 -21.34 1.81 -17.47
CA ARG A 203 -22.78 1.69 -17.74
C ARG A 203 -23.14 2.21 -19.14
N TYR A 204 -24.35 1.88 -19.61
CA TYR A 204 -24.85 2.30 -20.93
C TYR A 204 -24.84 3.81 -21.14
N ASP A 205 -25.14 4.58 -20.09
CA ASP A 205 -25.15 6.03 -20.11
C ASP A 205 -23.74 6.66 -20.08
N LYS A 206 -22.69 5.82 -20.11
CA LYS A 206 -21.26 6.15 -20.03
C LYS A 206 -20.80 6.64 -18.65
N SER A 207 -21.62 6.47 -17.60
CA SER A 207 -21.15 6.52 -16.21
C SER A 207 -20.35 5.26 -15.86
N TYR A 208 -19.68 5.29 -14.71
CA TYR A 208 -19.04 4.12 -14.12
C TYR A 208 -19.69 3.82 -12.78
N GLY A 209 -20.04 2.56 -12.57
CA GLY A 209 -20.48 2.01 -11.30
C GLY A 209 -19.47 1.01 -10.75
N ILE A 210 -19.69 0.57 -9.52
CA ILE A 210 -18.94 -0.49 -8.86
C ILE A 210 -19.79 -1.75 -8.81
N THR A 211 -19.16 -2.90 -9.04
CA THR A 211 -19.78 -4.20 -8.84
C THR A 211 -18.94 -4.98 -7.84
N VAL A 212 -19.57 -5.48 -6.79
CA VAL A 212 -18.98 -6.34 -5.77
C VAL A 212 -19.51 -7.75 -5.97
N ARG A 213 -18.60 -8.72 -6.11
CA ARG A 213 -18.95 -10.15 -6.23
C ARG A 213 -18.27 -10.91 -5.11
N ALA A 214 -19.02 -11.64 -4.30
CA ALA A 214 -18.46 -12.46 -3.23
C ALA A 214 -18.45 -13.94 -3.63
N TYR A 215 -17.37 -14.63 -3.31
CA TYR A 215 -17.17 -16.04 -3.59
C TYR A 215 -16.80 -16.80 -2.33
N SER A 216 -17.21 -18.06 -2.22
CA SER A 216 -16.64 -19.00 -1.25
C SER A 216 -15.19 -19.35 -1.61
N THR A 217 -14.44 -19.98 -0.70
CA THR A 217 -13.08 -20.49 -0.97
C THR A 217 -13.05 -21.70 -1.92
N GLN A 218 -14.23 -22.18 -2.35
CA GLN A 218 -14.39 -23.18 -3.42
C GLN A 218 -14.73 -22.53 -4.77
N GLY A 219 -14.81 -21.20 -4.83
CA GLY A 219 -15.10 -20.39 -6.02
C GLY A 219 -16.58 -20.34 -6.42
N GLU A 220 -17.49 -20.68 -5.51
CA GLU A 220 -18.92 -20.54 -5.73
C GLU A 220 -19.34 -19.08 -5.54
N LEU A 221 -20.10 -18.51 -6.48
CA LEU A 221 -20.61 -17.14 -6.39
C LEU A 221 -21.72 -17.06 -5.35
N MET A 222 -21.48 -16.34 -4.26
CA MET A 222 -22.44 -16.14 -3.16
C MET A 222 -23.44 -15.05 -3.49
N PHE A 223 -22.95 -13.89 -3.94
CA PHE A 223 -23.81 -12.78 -4.37
C PHE A 223 -23.10 -11.83 -5.34
N THR A 224 -23.90 -11.00 -6.01
CA THR A 224 -23.43 -9.87 -6.81
C THR A 224 -24.23 -8.63 -6.47
N GLN A 225 -23.55 -7.55 -6.11
CA GLN A 225 -24.17 -6.26 -5.78
C GLN A 225 -23.64 -5.19 -6.73
N ASN A 226 -24.55 -4.43 -7.34
CA ASN A 226 -24.24 -3.34 -8.25
C ASN A 226 -24.51 -1.99 -7.57
N ILE A 227 -23.50 -1.14 -7.49
CA ILE A 227 -23.55 0.19 -6.90
C ILE A 227 -23.35 1.21 -8.00
N ASP A 228 -24.33 2.09 -8.16
CA ASP A 228 -24.33 3.15 -9.17
C ASP A 228 -24.33 4.50 -8.49
N GLY A 229 -23.59 5.45 -9.06
CA GLY A 229 -23.65 6.84 -8.61
C GLY A 229 -24.97 7.50 -9.00
N GLU A 230 -25.27 8.62 -8.35
CA GLU A 230 -26.38 9.50 -8.75
C GLU A 230 -26.22 10.03 -10.19
N GLU A 231 -27.26 10.71 -10.69
CA GLU A 231 -27.25 11.29 -12.02
C GLU A 231 -26.01 12.19 -12.25
N ASN A 232 -25.26 11.90 -13.32
CA ASN A 232 -24.03 12.61 -13.71
C ASN A 232 -22.82 12.40 -12.79
N ILE A 233 -22.89 11.45 -11.86
CA ILE A 233 -21.78 10.99 -11.03
C ILE A 233 -21.28 9.64 -11.56
N SER A 234 -20.00 9.40 -11.40
CA SER A 234 -19.40 8.08 -11.59
C SER A 234 -18.60 7.72 -10.36
N LEU A 235 -18.70 6.47 -9.94
CA LEU A 235 -17.86 5.90 -8.89
C LEU A 235 -16.56 5.43 -9.56
N THR A 236 -15.43 5.91 -9.08
CA THR A 236 -14.13 5.73 -9.76
C THR A 236 -13.21 4.74 -9.06
N ASP A 237 -13.34 4.62 -7.75
CA ASP A 237 -12.58 3.72 -6.89
C ASP A 237 -13.49 3.20 -5.77
N GLY A 238 -13.05 2.18 -5.03
CA GLY A 238 -13.82 1.61 -3.93
C GLY A 238 -12.97 0.66 -3.08
N ARG A 239 -13.13 0.76 -1.77
CA ARG A 239 -12.59 -0.13 -0.75
C ARG A 239 -13.71 -0.57 0.17
N ILE A 240 -13.67 -1.82 0.60
CA ILE A 240 -14.66 -2.40 1.50
C ILE A 240 -14.10 -2.45 2.92
N VAL A 241 -14.98 -2.25 3.89
CA VAL A 241 -14.74 -2.50 5.31
C VAL A 241 -15.98 -3.10 5.93
N ASP A 242 -15.85 -4.10 6.81
CA ASP A 242 -17.02 -4.69 7.46
C ASP A 242 -17.66 -3.67 8.42
N SER A 243 -18.98 -3.59 8.49
CA SER A 243 -19.71 -2.68 9.39
C SER A 243 -19.90 -3.31 10.77
N SER A 244 -19.80 -2.53 11.85
CA SER A 244 -20.10 -3.04 13.21
C SER A 244 -21.57 -3.48 13.40
N LYS A 245 -22.47 -2.98 12.53
CA LYS A 245 -23.90 -3.30 12.54
C LYS A 245 -24.25 -4.55 11.71
N GLY A 246 -23.25 -5.21 11.13
CA GLY A 246 -23.43 -6.26 10.13
C GLY A 246 -23.51 -5.68 8.71
N GLY A 247 -23.08 -6.46 7.72
CA GLY A 247 -22.90 -5.98 6.34
C GLY A 247 -21.55 -5.26 6.13
N ASP A 248 -21.38 -4.65 4.96
CA ASP A 248 -20.15 -3.99 4.55
C ASP A 248 -20.40 -2.51 4.22
N LEU A 249 -19.39 -1.66 4.37
CA LEU A 249 -19.37 -0.32 3.79
C LEU A 249 -18.42 -0.29 2.60
N LEU A 250 -18.85 0.37 1.52
CA LEU A 250 -18.03 0.67 0.36
C LEU A 250 -17.70 2.16 0.34
N ALA A 251 -16.43 2.51 0.55
CA ALA A 251 -15.97 3.89 0.48
C ALA A 251 -14.95 4.07 -0.64
N GLY A 252 -15.03 5.19 -1.36
CA GLY A 252 -14.13 5.42 -2.47
C GLY A 252 -14.27 6.82 -3.04
N THR A 253 -13.71 7.03 -4.23
CA THR A 253 -13.76 8.34 -4.88
C THR A 253 -14.85 8.37 -5.94
N TYR A 254 -15.44 9.56 -6.14
CA TYR A 254 -16.36 9.79 -7.25
C TYR A 254 -15.88 10.93 -8.15
N SER A 255 -16.39 10.93 -9.38
CA SER A 255 -16.08 11.90 -10.42
C SER A 255 -17.34 12.37 -11.14
N THR A 256 -17.15 13.15 -12.21
CA THR A 256 -18.22 13.35 -13.20
C THR A 256 -18.38 12.15 -14.09
N LYS A 257 -19.63 11.84 -14.46
CA LYS A 257 -20.09 10.86 -15.46
C LYS A 257 -19.01 10.20 -16.33
N ARG A 258 -18.29 10.96 -17.17
CA ARG A 258 -17.37 10.37 -18.17
C ARG A 258 -15.90 10.33 -17.78
N ARG A 259 -15.53 10.61 -16.53
CA ARG A 259 -14.13 10.67 -16.08
C ARG A 259 -13.85 9.54 -15.09
N ARG A 260 -12.71 8.85 -15.22
CA ARG A 260 -12.29 7.83 -14.25
C ARG A 260 -10.99 8.19 -13.53
N GLU A 261 -10.06 8.84 -14.23
CA GLU A 261 -8.73 9.13 -13.69
C GLU A 261 -8.69 10.18 -12.56
N THR A 262 -9.75 11.00 -12.41
CA THR A 262 -9.74 12.11 -11.45
C THR A 262 -11.05 12.16 -10.70
N SER A 263 -10.97 12.50 -9.42
CA SER A 263 -12.07 12.58 -8.48
C SER A 263 -12.38 14.01 -8.06
N ARG A 264 -13.62 14.20 -7.59
CA ARG A 264 -14.16 15.46 -7.06
C ARG A 264 -14.44 15.42 -5.56
N GLY A 265 -14.40 14.24 -4.99
CA GLY A 265 -14.82 13.96 -3.64
C GLY A 265 -14.85 12.46 -3.41
N LEU A 266 -15.43 12.08 -2.29
CA LEU A 266 -15.54 10.69 -1.84
C LEU A 266 -17.00 10.33 -1.67
N TYR A 267 -17.30 9.06 -1.83
CA TYR A 267 -18.61 8.51 -1.53
C TYR A 267 -18.46 7.39 -0.50
N ILE A 268 -19.53 7.17 0.25
CA ILE A 268 -19.65 6.05 1.18
C ILE A 268 -21.02 5.44 0.96
N ALA A 269 -21.06 4.16 0.62
CA ALA A 269 -22.27 3.41 0.38
C ALA A 269 -22.39 2.30 1.43
N ASP A 270 -23.58 2.15 2.00
CA ASP A 270 -23.91 1.00 2.83
C ASP A 270 -24.28 -0.17 1.91
N LEU A 271 -23.63 -1.33 2.12
CA LEU A 271 -23.90 -2.56 1.37
C LEU A 271 -24.78 -3.55 2.13
N SER A 272 -25.18 -3.23 3.37
CA SER A 272 -25.94 -4.11 4.26
C SER A 272 -27.31 -4.51 3.69
N ASP A 273 -27.96 -3.59 2.97
CA ASP A 273 -29.22 -3.84 2.28
C ASP A 273 -29.08 -3.60 0.76
N PRO A 274 -29.15 -4.66 -0.08
CA PRO A 274 -29.10 -4.52 -1.53
C PRO A 274 -30.22 -3.68 -2.14
N ASP A 275 -31.37 -3.58 -1.47
CA ASP A 275 -32.57 -2.88 -1.93
C ASP A 275 -32.59 -1.41 -1.47
N GLU A 276 -31.96 -1.09 -0.33
CA GLU A 276 -31.79 0.29 0.18
C GLU A 276 -30.38 0.86 -0.08
N LYS A 277 -30.19 1.42 -1.27
CA LYS A 277 -28.91 2.04 -1.65
C LYS A 277 -28.77 3.45 -1.10
N GLU A 278 -28.32 3.58 0.14
CA GLU A 278 -27.91 4.88 0.70
C GLU A 278 -26.44 5.16 0.34
N ILE A 279 -26.21 6.24 -0.43
CA ILE A 279 -24.85 6.69 -0.79
C ILE A 279 -24.67 8.14 -0.36
N ASN A 280 -23.71 8.36 0.55
CA ASN A 280 -23.32 9.67 1.02
C ASN A 280 -22.17 10.24 0.17
N PHE A 281 -22.34 11.44 -0.41
CA PHE A 281 -21.32 12.09 -1.24
C PHE A 281 -20.69 13.31 -0.55
N TYR A 282 -19.38 13.28 -0.38
CA TYR A 282 -18.58 14.35 0.25
C TYR A 282 -17.69 15.04 -0.79
N ASN A 283 -17.94 16.32 -1.08
CA ASN A 283 -17.10 17.08 -2.00
C ASN A 283 -15.84 17.61 -1.31
N TYR A 284 -14.68 17.59 -1.97
CA TYR A 284 -13.45 18.16 -1.39
C TYR A 284 -13.57 19.63 -1.00
N ALA A 285 -14.42 20.40 -1.67
CA ALA A 285 -14.68 21.79 -1.33
C ALA A 285 -15.45 21.97 -0.01
N ASP A 286 -16.14 20.93 0.45
CA ASP A 286 -16.98 20.92 1.65
C ASP A 286 -16.24 20.29 2.85
N LEU A 287 -15.02 19.75 2.65
CA LEU A 287 -14.14 19.26 3.70
C LEU A 287 -13.35 20.39 4.36
N ASP A 288 -13.16 20.31 5.67
CA ASP A 288 -12.66 21.42 6.49
C ASP A 288 -11.12 21.56 6.45
N ASN A 289 -10.43 20.42 6.45
CA ASN A 289 -8.98 20.31 6.56
C ASN A 289 -8.30 19.72 5.32
N PHE A 290 -9.06 19.37 4.28
CA PHE A 290 -8.56 18.76 3.06
C PHE A 290 -7.46 19.59 2.39
N PHE A 291 -7.51 20.93 2.53
CA PHE A 291 -6.52 21.84 1.94
C PHE A 291 -5.38 22.23 2.89
N ASN A 292 -5.27 21.64 4.08
CA ASN A 292 -4.25 21.99 5.09
C ASN A 292 -2.83 21.59 4.69
N TYR A 293 -2.66 20.63 3.77
CA TYR A 293 -1.36 20.31 3.17
C TYR A 293 -0.76 21.47 2.35
N MET A 294 -1.55 22.49 2.00
CA MET A 294 -1.07 23.62 1.22
C MET A 294 -0.44 24.69 2.11
N ARG A 295 0.57 25.37 1.57
CA ARG A 295 1.10 26.62 2.16
C ARG A 295 -0.02 27.62 2.47
N GLU A 296 0.09 28.30 3.62
CA GLU A 296 -0.95 29.16 4.20
C GLU A 296 -1.59 30.14 3.20
N LYS A 297 -0.76 30.91 2.47
CA LYS A 297 -1.24 31.87 1.46
C LYS A 297 -2.07 31.24 0.34
N ARG A 298 -1.74 30.00 -0.06
CA ARG A 298 -2.47 29.26 -1.10
C ARG A 298 -3.78 28.71 -0.53
N LYS A 299 -3.74 28.13 0.67
CA LYS A 299 -4.90 27.64 1.42
C LYS A 299 -5.97 28.73 1.57
N ASP A 300 -5.58 29.91 2.06
CA ASP A 300 -6.49 31.04 2.25
C ASP A 300 -7.16 31.51 0.96
N ARG A 301 -6.38 31.57 -0.13
CA ARG A 301 -6.90 31.97 -1.44
C ARG A 301 -7.96 30.99 -1.93
N ILE A 302 -7.73 29.70 -1.72
CA ILE A 302 -8.67 28.64 -2.09
C ILE A 302 -9.92 28.69 -1.22
N LYS A 303 -9.78 28.74 0.11
CA LYS A 303 -10.93 28.86 1.04
C LYS A 303 -11.80 30.09 0.71
N LYS A 304 -11.20 31.26 0.46
CA LYS A 304 -11.92 32.46 -0.01
C LYS A 304 -12.61 32.28 -1.37
N ARG A 305 -12.06 31.46 -2.27
CA ARG A 305 -12.68 31.17 -3.58
C ARG A 305 -13.87 30.22 -3.43
N ILE A 306 -13.76 29.21 -2.56
CA ILE A 306 -14.85 28.29 -2.21
C ILE A 306 -16.02 29.09 -1.62
N ALA A 307 -15.77 29.90 -0.59
CA ALA A 307 -16.80 30.72 0.06
C ALA A 307 -17.54 31.65 -0.93
N ARG A 308 -16.79 32.37 -1.78
CA ARG A 308 -17.38 33.23 -2.83
C ARG A 308 -18.24 32.48 -3.84
N LYS A 309 -17.93 31.22 -4.14
CA LYS A 309 -18.74 30.39 -5.05
C LYS A 309 -19.98 29.85 -4.34
N LYS A 310 -19.86 29.41 -3.09
CA LYS A 310 -20.96 28.92 -2.24
C LYS A 310 -22.06 29.98 -2.08
N ILE A 311 -21.69 31.24 -1.82
CA ILE A 311 -22.65 32.38 -1.76
C ILE A 311 -23.44 32.54 -3.07
N LYS A 312 -22.84 32.22 -4.21
CA LYS A 312 -23.50 32.33 -5.54
C LYS A 312 -24.27 31.06 -5.93
N GLY A 313 -24.51 30.14 -5.00
CA GLY A 313 -25.13 28.84 -5.26
C GLY A 313 -24.31 27.95 -6.20
N LYS A 314 -23.00 28.20 -6.34
CA LYS A 314 -22.10 27.42 -7.24
C LYS A 314 -21.08 26.66 -6.41
N LYS A 315 -20.78 25.42 -6.81
CA LYS A 315 -19.67 24.63 -6.22
C LYS A 315 -18.38 24.83 -7.01
N LEU A 316 -17.26 25.01 -6.31
CA LEU A 316 -15.94 25.02 -6.95
C LEU A 316 -15.57 23.58 -7.31
N ARG A 317 -15.00 23.38 -8.51
CA ARG A 317 -14.65 22.05 -9.01
C ARG A 317 -13.17 21.80 -8.77
N PHE A 318 -12.88 20.79 -7.96
CA PHE A 318 -11.55 20.21 -7.80
C PHE A 318 -11.43 18.92 -8.60
N SER A 319 -10.20 18.52 -8.89
CA SER A 319 -9.88 17.37 -9.72
C SER A 319 -8.56 16.79 -9.22
N TYR A 320 -8.63 15.71 -8.46
CA TYR A 320 -7.46 15.05 -7.86
C TYR A 320 -7.35 13.62 -8.39
N ARG A 321 -6.13 13.10 -8.54
CA ARG A 321 -5.90 11.65 -8.63
C ARG A 321 -5.52 11.21 -7.23
N LEU A 322 -6.27 10.28 -6.65
CA LEU A 322 -5.97 9.73 -5.34
C LEU A 322 -5.72 8.24 -5.53
N TYR A 323 -4.61 7.75 -5.00
CA TYR A 323 -4.43 6.33 -4.71
C TYR A 323 -5.15 6.05 -3.39
N VAL A 324 -6.23 5.27 -3.43
CA VAL A 324 -7.04 4.97 -2.26
C VAL A 324 -6.49 3.72 -1.59
N GLN A 325 -6.12 3.81 -0.31
CA GLN A 325 -5.69 2.64 0.47
C GLN A 325 -6.89 1.94 1.10
N ASP A 326 -6.67 0.73 1.60
CA ASP A 326 -7.62 0.01 2.42
C ASP A 326 -8.10 0.84 3.62
N ILE A 327 -9.38 0.64 3.97
CA ILE A 327 -10.01 1.35 5.07
C ILE A 327 -9.54 0.73 6.38
N VAL A 328 -9.09 1.58 7.30
CA VAL A 328 -8.64 1.14 8.61
C VAL A 328 -9.75 1.36 9.64
N LYS A 329 -10.14 0.29 10.34
CA LYS A 329 -11.06 0.37 11.47
C LYS A 329 -10.32 0.86 12.72
N GLN A 330 -10.91 1.81 13.43
CA GLN A 330 -10.40 2.28 14.71
C GLN A 330 -11.56 2.60 15.65
N LYS A 331 -11.82 1.74 16.66
CA LYS A 331 -12.97 1.88 17.58
C LYS A 331 -14.28 1.96 16.77
N ASP A 332 -15.08 3.01 16.98
CA ASP A 332 -16.39 3.22 16.34
C ASP A 332 -16.31 4.05 15.03
N GLN A 333 -15.13 4.12 14.41
CA GLN A 333 -14.93 4.86 13.17
C GLN A 333 -14.06 4.09 12.18
N ASN A 334 -14.31 4.37 10.91
CA ASN A 334 -13.62 3.84 9.75
C ASN A 334 -12.81 4.99 9.11
N ILE A 335 -11.57 4.72 8.72
CA ILE A 335 -10.65 5.74 8.21
C ILE A 335 -10.24 5.39 6.79
N LEU A 336 -10.68 6.22 5.84
CA LEU A 336 -10.27 6.13 4.44
C LEU A 336 -9.05 7.02 4.21
N ILE A 337 -8.02 6.46 3.58
CA ILE A 337 -6.77 7.16 3.26
C ILE A 337 -6.67 7.31 1.74
N GLY A 338 -6.38 8.51 1.28
CA GLY A 338 -6.12 8.80 -0.13
C GLY A 338 -4.80 9.53 -0.32
N GLU A 339 -3.93 9.02 -1.18
CA GLU A 339 -2.65 9.65 -1.52
C GLU A 339 -2.73 10.36 -2.87
N GLY A 340 -2.64 11.68 -2.85
CA GLY A 340 -2.76 12.53 -4.03
C GLY A 340 -1.49 12.54 -4.87
N TYR A 341 -1.60 12.10 -6.13
CA TYR A 341 -0.47 11.97 -7.05
C TYR A 341 -0.71 12.62 -8.43
N TYR A 342 0.37 12.79 -9.19
CA TYR A 342 0.29 13.10 -10.61
C TYR A 342 1.47 12.48 -11.39
N PRO A 343 1.23 12.00 -12.63
CA PRO A 343 2.31 11.50 -13.47
C PRO A 343 3.24 12.65 -13.89
N THR A 344 4.54 12.38 -13.89
CA THR A 344 5.59 13.29 -14.36
C THR A 344 6.28 12.71 -15.59
N TYR A 345 6.76 13.59 -16.47
CA TYR A 345 7.45 13.22 -17.71
C TYR A 345 8.67 14.10 -17.88
N THR A 346 9.78 13.53 -18.34
CA THR A 346 10.99 14.25 -18.71
C THR A 346 11.14 14.26 -20.22
N ASN A 347 11.73 15.33 -20.75
CA ASN A 347 12.06 15.40 -22.17
C ASN A 347 13.47 14.83 -22.35
N SER A 348 13.60 13.66 -22.97
CA SER A 348 14.91 13.19 -23.41
C SER A 348 15.26 13.88 -24.73
N SER A 349 16.29 14.73 -24.74
CA SER A 349 16.93 15.09 -26.01
C SER A 349 17.98 14.02 -26.31
N SER A 350 17.74 13.21 -27.34
CA SER A 350 18.79 12.36 -27.89
C SER A 350 19.92 13.27 -28.37
N GLY A 351 21.11 13.09 -27.78
CA GLY A 351 22.28 13.92 -27.97
C GLY A 351 22.75 13.98 -29.43
N PHE A 352 23.41 15.09 -29.74
CA PHE A 352 24.06 15.39 -31.01
C PHE A 352 25.04 14.25 -31.39
N MET A 353 24.84 13.58 -32.53
CA MET A 353 25.86 12.68 -33.11
C MET A 353 26.86 13.57 -33.88
N PRO A 354 28.13 13.71 -33.47
CA PRO A 354 29.05 14.66 -34.10
C PRO A 354 29.51 14.29 -35.51
N TYR A 355 29.09 13.12 -36.03
CA TYR A 355 29.56 12.55 -37.29
C TYR A 355 28.45 12.25 -38.32
N SER A 356 27.23 12.76 -38.14
CA SER A 356 26.19 12.66 -39.17
C SER A 356 26.15 13.92 -40.03
N THR A 357 26.50 13.82 -41.30
CA THR A 357 26.53 14.90 -42.31
C THR A 357 25.15 15.30 -42.86
N ASP A 358 24.06 14.82 -42.26
CA ASP A 358 22.72 15.01 -42.81
C ASP A 358 21.90 16.04 -42.00
N ALA A 359 21.59 17.18 -42.63
CA ALA A 359 20.97 18.35 -42.01
C ALA A 359 19.46 18.22 -41.77
N PHE A 360 18.89 17.01 -41.92
CA PHE A 360 17.45 16.76 -41.87
C PHE A 360 16.98 15.84 -40.73
N MET A 361 17.84 15.48 -39.78
CA MET A 361 17.38 14.75 -38.58
C MET A 361 16.60 15.69 -37.64
N THR A 362 15.28 15.58 -37.75
CA THR A 362 14.31 16.26 -36.89
C THR A 362 14.61 15.92 -35.43
N ARG A 363 14.68 16.93 -34.56
CA ARG A 363 14.79 16.75 -33.11
C ARG A 363 13.54 16.05 -32.59
N ASN A 364 13.55 14.72 -32.52
CA ASN A 364 12.50 13.99 -31.83
C ASN A 364 12.74 14.11 -30.32
N SER A 365 12.17 15.15 -29.70
CA SER A 365 12.01 15.19 -28.25
C SER A 365 10.92 14.19 -27.87
N ALA A 366 11.31 13.03 -27.35
CA ALA A 366 10.38 12.10 -26.74
C ALA A 366 10.12 12.51 -25.28
N GLN A 367 8.84 12.55 -24.90
CA GLN A 367 8.45 12.60 -23.49
C GLN A 367 8.55 11.19 -22.92
N VAL A 368 9.40 11.01 -21.92
CA VAL A 368 9.60 9.75 -21.22
C VAL A 368 8.91 9.85 -19.86
N PHE A 369 8.13 8.84 -19.49
CA PHE A 369 7.50 8.78 -18.18
C PHE A 369 8.59 8.74 -17.11
N ASP A 370 8.50 9.65 -16.15
CA ASP A 370 9.51 9.87 -15.13
C ASP A 370 9.06 9.37 -13.75
N GLY A 371 7.79 8.95 -13.60
CA GLY A 371 7.22 8.45 -12.34
C GLY A 371 6.01 9.26 -11.87
N TYR A 372 5.32 8.75 -10.85
CA TYR A 372 4.25 9.42 -10.14
C TYR A 372 4.81 10.22 -8.97
N LYS A 373 4.54 11.52 -8.97
CA LYS A 373 4.89 12.40 -7.85
C LYS A 373 3.71 12.56 -6.91
N TYR A 374 3.94 12.29 -5.64
CA TYR A 374 2.95 12.47 -4.59
C TYR A 374 2.98 13.90 -4.04
N THR A 375 1.87 14.33 -3.46
CA THR A 375 1.69 15.72 -3.02
C THR A 375 1.16 15.82 -1.61
N HIS A 376 0.15 15.03 -1.29
CA HIS A 376 -0.50 15.02 0.00
C HIS A 376 -1.20 13.70 0.23
N ALA A 377 -1.32 13.31 1.49
CA ALA A 377 -2.26 12.31 1.92
C ALA A 377 -3.48 12.99 2.53
N VAL A 378 -4.65 12.37 2.41
CA VAL A 378 -5.89 12.80 3.04
C VAL A 378 -6.46 11.64 3.84
N LEU A 379 -6.89 11.93 5.06
CA LEU A 379 -7.56 11.00 5.94
C LEU A 379 -8.99 11.51 6.12
N MET A 380 -9.96 10.62 5.99
CA MET A 380 -11.35 10.91 6.33
C MET A 380 -11.87 9.84 7.27
N GLY A 381 -12.29 10.25 8.46
CA GLY A 381 -12.97 9.40 9.43
C GLY A 381 -14.48 9.47 9.24
N PHE A 382 -15.15 8.31 9.22
CA PHE A 382 -16.60 8.19 9.11
C PHE A 382 -17.11 7.09 10.04
N ASN A 383 -18.37 7.17 10.44
CA ASN A 383 -18.99 6.15 11.29
C ASN A 383 -19.60 5.01 10.45
N ASP A 384 -20.20 4.03 11.12
CA ASP A 384 -20.79 2.86 10.46
C ASP A 384 -22.06 3.14 9.63
N GLU A 385 -22.60 4.36 9.68
CA GLU A 385 -23.67 4.80 8.77
C GLU A 385 -23.12 5.57 7.54
N GLY A 386 -21.80 5.61 7.37
CA GLY A 386 -21.15 6.36 6.29
C GLY A 386 -21.26 7.88 6.45
N LYS A 387 -21.52 8.37 7.67
CA LYS A 387 -21.49 9.81 7.99
C LYS A 387 -20.05 10.24 8.29
N LEU A 388 -19.57 11.26 7.56
CA LEU A 388 -18.26 11.87 7.80
C LEU A 388 -18.21 12.51 9.20
N LEU A 389 -17.17 12.18 9.96
CA LEU A 389 -16.91 12.70 11.30
C LEU A 389 -15.86 13.81 11.27
N TRP A 390 -14.77 13.61 10.53
CA TRP A 390 -13.65 14.56 10.44
C TRP A 390 -12.81 14.27 9.20
N ASP A 391 -11.99 15.25 8.83
CA ASP A 391 -10.99 15.11 7.78
C ASP A 391 -9.64 15.72 8.19
N ASN A 392 -8.55 15.20 7.62
CA ASN A 392 -7.22 15.78 7.77
C ASN A 392 -6.39 15.58 6.50
N SER A 393 -5.31 16.35 6.36
CA SER A 393 -4.37 16.20 5.24
C SER A 393 -2.92 16.36 5.67
N PHE A 394 -2.01 15.70 4.99
CA PHE A 394 -0.58 15.66 5.31
C PHE A 394 0.26 15.87 4.04
N GLU A 395 1.28 16.72 4.08
CA GLU A 395 2.11 17.04 2.91
C GLU A 395 3.22 16.00 2.70
N ILE A 396 3.22 15.36 1.52
CA ILE A 396 4.16 14.31 1.10
C ILE A 396 4.81 14.60 -0.27
N ASN A 397 5.15 15.87 -0.50
CA ASN A 397 5.66 16.41 -1.76
C ASN A 397 7.07 15.92 -2.19
N ASP A 398 7.71 15.13 -1.32
CA ASP A 398 9.06 14.60 -1.48
C ASP A 398 9.08 13.22 -2.19
N LEU A 399 7.95 12.50 -2.16
CA LEU A 399 7.85 11.12 -2.67
C LEU A 399 7.60 11.07 -4.19
N LYS A 400 8.29 10.12 -4.82
CA LYS A 400 8.15 9.81 -6.25
C LYS A 400 8.43 8.33 -6.48
N SER A 401 7.52 7.64 -7.14
CA SER A 401 7.65 6.22 -7.48
C SER A 401 7.31 5.97 -8.95
N PHE A 402 7.89 4.94 -9.56
CA PHE A 402 7.50 4.50 -10.90
C PHE A 402 6.17 3.75 -10.91
N GLN A 403 5.74 3.25 -9.75
CA GLN A 403 4.48 2.55 -9.56
C GLN A 403 3.55 3.34 -8.63
N LEU A 404 2.26 2.99 -8.64
CA LEU A 404 1.30 3.53 -7.68
C LEU A 404 1.25 2.57 -6.51
N GLU A 405 1.72 3.02 -5.36
CA GLU A 405 1.92 2.21 -4.18
C GLU A 405 1.58 3.02 -2.92
N LYS A 406 1.36 2.31 -1.83
CA LYS A 406 1.14 2.90 -0.52
C LYS A 406 2.45 3.45 0.03
N HIS A 407 2.42 4.66 0.58
CA HIS A 407 3.55 5.23 1.30
C HIS A 407 3.21 5.68 2.72
N ILE A 408 1.94 6.00 2.98
CA ILE A 408 1.50 6.45 4.31
C ILE A 408 1.00 5.27 5.13
N HIS A 409 1.51 5.17 6.34
CA HIS A 409 1.05 4.23 7.35
C HIS A 409 0.45 4.99 8.53
N LEU A 410 -0.50 4.36 9.21
CA LEU A 410 -1.15 4.90 10.39
C LEU A 410 -0.81 4.03 11.60
N ALA A 411 -0.52 4.69 12.72
CA ALA A 411 -0.55 4.10 14.05
C ALA A 411 -1.61 4.80 14.90
N PHE A 412 -2.17 4.07 15.86
CA PHE A 412 -3.29 4.54 16.66
C PHE A 412 -2.98 4.43 18.15
N THR A 413 -3.00 5.56 18.84
CA THR A 413 -3.04 5.55 20.31
C THR A 413 -4.50 5.69 20.78
N GLU A 414 -4.74 5.80 22.09
CA GLU A 414 -6.11 5.90 22.61
C GLU A 414 -6.91 7.03 21.93
N ASP A 415 -6.27 8.18 21.69
CA ASP A 415 -6.95 9.39 21.22
C ASP A 415 -6.31 10.03 19.98
N GLN A 416 -5.19 9.50 19.49
CA GLN A 416 -4.42 10.12 18.42
C GLN A 416 -4.15 9.14 17.28
N ILE A 417 -4.00 9.72 16.09
CA ILE A 417 -3.59 9.03 14.87
C ILE A 417 -2.23 9.60 14.49
N ILE A 418 -1.24 8.73 14.40
CA ILE A 418 0.10 9.06 13.96
C ILE A 418 0.22 8.62 12.50
N MET A 419 0.44 9.59 11.62
CA MET A 419 0.77 9.35 10.21
C MET A 419 2.29 9.29 10.07
N LEU A 420 2.80 8.26 9.41
CA LEU A 420 4.23 8.08 9.16
C LEU A 420 4.50 7.62 7.72
N TYR A 421 5.60 8.11 7.15
CA TYR A 421 6.20 7.58 5.92
C TYR A 421 7.73 7.67 6.00
N LEU A 422 8.42 6.80 5.27
CA LEU A 422 9.88 6.84 5.15
C LEU A 422 10.30 7.64 3.91
N PHE A 423 11.30 8.50 4.07
CA PHE A 423 11.96 9.15 2.93
C PHE A 423 13.40 9.51 3.28
N LYS A 424 14.35 9.03 2.48
CA LYS A 424 15.79 9.25 2.63
C LYS A 424 16.28 8.90 4.04
N GLN A 425 15.98 7.69 4.49
CA GLN A 425 16.36 7.22 5.83
C GLN A 425 15.80 8.06 7.00
N GLN A 426 14.76 8.86 6.76
CA GLN A 426 14.07 9.63 7.78
C GLN A 426 12.59 9.25 7.85
N LEU A 427 12.12 8.93 9.06
CA LEU A 427 10.70 8.81 9.35
C LEU A 427 10.10 10.20 9.41
N LYS A 428 9.16 10.48 8.52
CA LYS A 428 8.39 11.72 8.47
C LYS A 428 7.05 11.51 9.15
N VAL A 429 6.77 12.29 10.18
CA VAL A 429 5.70 12.00 11.14
C VAL A 429 4.78 13.19 11.30
N LYS A 430 3.49 12.94 11.50
CA LYS A 430 2.49 13.95 11.91
C LYS A 430 1.45 13.31 12.82
N VAL A 431 1.07 14.01 13.89
CA VAL A 431 0.11 13.51 14.90
C VAL A 431 -1.17 14.34 14.87
N ILE A 432 -2.32 13.66 14.81
CA ILE A 432 -3.64 14.29 14.79
C ILE A 432 -4.58 13.66 15.82
N LYS A 433 -5.62 14.39 16.20
CA LYS A 433 -6.76 13.92 16.99
C LYS A 433 -8.04 14.37 16.27
N GLY A 434 -8.56 13.50 15.41
CA GLY A 434 -9.66 13.84 14.50
C GLY A 434 -9.36 15.09 13.67
N GLN A 435 -10.14 16.15 13.89
CA GLN A 435 -9.98 17.43 13.19
C GLN A 435 -8.74 18.23 13.63
N GLU A 436 -8.19 17.96 14.81
CA GLU A 436 -7.12 18.75 15.41
C GLU A 436 -5.73 18.21 15.05
N ILE A 437 -4.79 19.11 14.78
CA ILE A 437 -3.38 18.76 14.61
C ILE A 437 -2.74 18.88 16.00
N VAL A 438 -2.34 17.75 16.56
CA VAL A 438 -1.67 17.69 17.87
C VAL A 438 -0.21 18.07 17.71
N GLU A 439 0.46 17.48 16.72
CA GLU A 439 1.85 17.77 16.40
C GLU A 439 2.03 17.94 14.88
N GLY A 440 2.77 18.98 14.51
CA GLY A 440 3.10 19.27 13.11
C GLY A 440 4.01 18.21 12.47
N LYS A 441 4.38 18.43 11.21
CA LYS A 441 5.33 17.54 10.52
C LYS A 441 6.71 17.64 11.19
N PHE A 442 7.22 16.52 11.71
CA PHE A 442 8.61 16.40 12.18
C PHE A 442 9.31 15.21 11.51
N SER A 443 10.59 15.01 11.81
CA SER A 443 11.39 13.94 11.22
C SER A 443 12.32 13.31 12.25
N GLU A 444 12.47 11.99 12.19
CA GLU A 444 13.45 11.23 12.96
C GLU A 444 14.31 10.39 12.02
N ASP A 445 15.63 10.38 12.23
CA ASP A 445 16.55 9.55 11.46
C ASP A 445 16.39 8.07 11.85
N LEU A 446 16.54 7.16 10.88
CA LEU A 446 16.62 5.74 11.19
C LEU A 446 17.89 5.44 11.99
N LYS A 447 17.73 4.73 13.11
CA LYS A 447 18.84 4.24 13.91
C LYS A 447 19.66 3.21 13.12
N LEU A 448 20.95 3.21 13.41
CA LEU A 448 21.92 2.24 12.89
C LEU A 448 22.20 1.16 13.93
N LEU A 449 22.85 0.08 13.49
CA LEU A 449 23.10 -1.06 14.36
C LEU A 449 24.14 -0.72 15.44
N TYR A 450 25.13 0.07 15.07
CA TYR A 450 26.19 0.54 15.96
C TYR A 450 26.17 2.06 16.08
N ASP A 451 26.38 2.59 17.28
CA ASP A 451 26.34 4.04 17.56
C ASP A 451 27.41 4.85 16.80
N ASP A 452 28.53 4.22 16.45
CA ASP A 452 29.64 4.83 15.70
C ASP A 452 29.55 4.62 14.18
N ASP A 453 28.45 4.04 13.67
CA ASP A 453 28.20 3.92 12.24
C ASP A 453 27.72 5.25 11.64
N GLU A 454 28.08 5.50 10.38
CA GLU A 454 27.58 6.61 9.59
C GLU A 454 27.13 6.12 8.21
N VAL A 455 25.93 6.52 7.78
CA VAL A 455 25.44 6.23 6.42
C VAL A 455 26.19 7.10 5.42
N LYS A 456 26.95 6.46 4.52
CA LYS A 456 27.66 7.13 3.42
C LYS A 456 26.86 7.18 2.13
N ALA A 457 26.02 6.18 1.90
CA ALA A 457 25.06 6.16 0.80
C ALA A 457 23.85 5.30 1.17
N ASN A 458 22.71 5.63 0.59
CA ASN A 458 21.47 4.87 0.64
C ASN A 458 21.01 4.56 -0.79
N ASN A 459 20.33 3.44 -0.99
CA ASN A 459 19.57 3.23 -2.21
C ASN A 459 18.10 3.58 -1.97
N ASP A 460 17.73 4.82 -2.31
CA ASP A 460 16.37 5.35 -2.13
C ASP A 460 15.28 4.55 -2.89
N GLU A 461 15.64 3.73 -3.91
CA GLU A 461 14.68 2.89 -4.64
C GLU A 461 14.37 1.57 -3.92
N LEU A 462 15.18 1.20 -2.93
CA LEU A 462 15.06 -0.06 -2.20
C LEU A 462 14.71 0.15 -0.73
N GLU A 463 14.46 1.40 -0.32
CA GLU A 463 13.95 1.71 1.01
C GLU A 463 12.42 1.56 1.07
N GLY A 464 11.91 1.07 2.19
CA GLY A 464 10.48 0.95 2.41
C GLY A 464 10.12 0.93 3.89
N LEU A 465 8.85 1.18 4.17
CA LEU A 465 8.27 1.12 5.50
C LEU A 465 7.01 0.28 5.40
N GLU A 466 6.85 -0.70 6.27
CA GLU A 466 5.65 -1.53 6.29
C GLU A 466 5.10 -1.72 7.69
N ASN A 467 3.78 -1.93 7.78
CA ASN A 467 3.16 -2.32 9.05
C ASN A 467 3.50 -3.78 9.36
N TRP A 468 3.86 -4.05 10.62
CA TRP A 468 4.20 -5.38 11.09
C TRP A 468 3.03 -6.02 11.84
N TYR A 469 2.71 -5.48 13.01
CA TYR A 469 1.59 -5.84 13.87
C TYR A 469 1.28 -4.66 14.78
N ASP A 470 0.00 -4.44 15.09
CA ASP A 470 -0.46 -3.30 15.89
C ASP A 470 0.19 -1.97 15.43
N ASN A 471 0.76 -1.24 16.38
CA ASN A 471 1.53 0.00 16.17
C ASN A 471 3.04 -0.25 15.95
N THR A 472 3.41 -1.45 15.51
CA THR A 472 4.78 -1.81 15.14
C THR A 472 4.94 -1.82 13.63
N PHE A 473 6.02 -1.25 13.16
CA PHE A 473 6.42 -1.16 11.76
C PHE A 473 7.84 -1.68 11.62
N PHE A 474 8.24 -1.99 10.39
CA PHE A 474 9.64 -2.17 10.05
C PHE A 474 10.00 -1.29 8.86
N ALA A 475 11.11 -0.56 8.98
CA ALA A 475 11.76 0.07 7.85
C ALA A 475 12.84 -0.85 7.32
N TYR A 476 12.98 -0.94 6.01
CA TYR A 476 14.01 -1.74 5.37
C TYR A 476 14.69 -0.95 4.26
N GLY A 477 15.86 -1.43 3.85
CA GLY A 477 16.60 -0.80 2.76
C GLY A 477 18.04 -1.28 2.66
N VAL A 478 18.82 -0.57 1.86
CA VAL A 478 20.25 -0.85 1.68
C VAL A 478 21.10 0.38 1.92
N ASN A 479 22.01 0.24 2.89
CA ASN A 479 22.96 1.26 3.26
C ASN A 479 24.39 0.84 2.90
N ARG A 480 25.21 1.82 2.52
CA ARG A 480 26.65 1.75 2.71
C ARG A 480 26.98 2.47 4.01
N VAL A 481 27.40 1.73 5.02
CA VAL A 481 27.76 2.23 6.34
C VAL A 481 29.27 2.23 6.51
N LYS A 482 29.76 3.22 7.24
CA LYS A 482 31.15 3.30 7.67
C LYS A 482 31.22 3.29 9.19
N ASN A 483 31.90 2.31 9.77
CA ASN A 483 32.17 2.31 11.20
C ASN A 483 33.40 3.19 11.49
N LEU A 484 33.28 4.13 12.43
CA LEU A 484 34.34 5.12 12.64
C LEU A 484 35.38 4.74 13.70
N ARG A 485 35.10 3.79 14.60
CA ARG A 485 35.87 3.63 15.84
C ARG A 485 36.00 2.20 16.37
N ASP A 486 35.13 1.27 15.99
CA ASP A 486 35.20 -0.10 16.46
C ASP A 486 36.13 -0.93 15.56
N ASN A 487 37.25 -1.37 16.12
CA ASN A 487 38.25 -2.14 15.39
C ASN A 487 37.80 -3.57 15.05
N ASN A 488 36.73 -4.07 15.68
CA ASN A 488 36.20 -5.42 15.45
C ASN A 488 35.13 -5.44 14.35
N ILE A 489 34.74 -4.29 13.83
CA ILE A 489 33.72 -4.14 12.78
C ILE A 489 34.44 -3.68 11.51
N GLU A 490 34.09 -4.26 10.36
CA GLU A 490 34.66 -3.82 9.10
C GLU A 490 34.39 -2.33 8.86
N LEU A 491 35.43 -1.60 8.44
CA LEU A 491 35.38 -0.14 8.31
C LEU A 491 34.26 0.30 7.35
N ASN A 492 34.06 -0.38 6.22
CA ASN A 492 33.03 -0.06 5.25
C ASN A 492 32.23 -1.31 4.94
N ARG A 493 30.92 -1.25 5.10
CA ARG A 493 30.01 -2.38 4.85
C ARG A 493 28.87 -1.92 3.97
N LYS A 494 28.41 -2.80 3.08
CA LYS A 494 27.14 -2.64 2.38
C LYS A 494 26.17 -3.62 3.01
N VAL A 495 25.08 -3.11 3.54
CA VAL A 495 24.15 -3.89 4.38
C VAL A 495 22.73 -3.74 3.86
N PHE A 496 22.04 -4.88 3.74
CA PHE A 496 20.58 -4.92 3.80
C PHE A 496 20.18 -4.84 5.26
N PHE A 497 19.17 -4.03 5.58
CA PHE A 497 18.71 -3.86 6.96
C PHE A 497 17.20 -3.99 7.09
N ILE A 498 16.79 -4.40 8.28
CA ILE A 498 15.42 -4.28 8.80
C ILE A 498 15.51 -3.59 10.16
N ASN A 499 14.77 -2.50 10.33
CA ASN A 499 14.78 -1.68 11.52
C ASN A 499 13.37 -1.63 12.11
N LYS A 500 13.21 -2.16 13.32
CA LYS A 500 11.93 -2.19 14.03
C LYS A 500 11.60 -0.79 14.52
N ILE A 501 10.37 -0.35 14.28
CA ILE A 501 9.82 0.93 14.70
C ILE A 501 8.56 0.65 15.51
N VAL A 502 8.48 1.17 16.73
CA VAL A 502 7.33 0.99 17.62
C VAL A 502 6.77 2.36 17.96
N VAL A 503 5.50 2.57 17.63
CA VAL A 503 4.74 3.77 18.01
C VAL A 503 4.00 3.49 19.32
N LYS A 504 4.17 4.36 20.31
CA LYS A 504 3.64 4.20 21.67
C LYS A 504 2.47 5.12 21.96
#